data_AF-A0A4U7ETN4-F1
#
_entry.id   AF-A0A4U7ETN4-F1
#
_cell.length_a   1.000
_cell.length_b   1.000
_cell.length_c   1.000
_cell.angle_alpha   90.00
_cell.angle_beta   90.00
_cell.angle_gamma   90.00
#
_symmetry.space_group_name_H-M   'P 1'
#
loop_
_entity.id
_entity.type
_entity.pdbx_description
1 polymer ?
#
loop_
_entity_poly.entity_id
_entity_poly.type
_entity_poly.pdbx_seq_one_letter_code
_entity_poly.pdbx_strand_id
1 'polypeptide(L)'
;MSSDGSADPDLGPSSPVAPTGRGALALVVATNLLPLAGVVAFDWRVGELLALYWIEVAVMVLAYSGAALFAERPIDLEDRSFYVVGYSEDTELDEERWGTDPEPIHLVSWLPPVYRRNVGVVVRSLGVFAFLAFPLFGVGWDALSYLTPTVALATLGVCGAQVAEVRREFFAERAYEERSPYMVVEAAQRVVFFYLAVGMLTVVPVTLGIFAIEAALAPGLIDRLAEAFGAGAVLVPYLLPIALAKATVEWSRRRAFREDDPDGIATWFTGEDPRREWKKEEESAGDG
;
A
#
# COMPACT_ATOMS: atom_id res chain seq x y z
N MET A 1 26.38 -38.89 -51.49
CA MET A 1 26.75 -39.56 -50.23
C MET A 1 27.96 -38.84 -49.68
N SER A 2 27.76 -38.04 -48.64
CA SER A 2 28.76 -37.63 -47.64
C SER A 2 27.97 -37.27 -46.38
N SER A 3 28.20 -38.05 -45.34
CA SER A 3 27.75 -37.76 -43.97
C SER A 3 28.73 -36.79 -43.34
N ASP A 4 28.24 -35.81 -42.59
CA ASP A 4 28.96 -35.34 -41.40
C ASP A 4 27.96 -34.79 -40.38
N GLY A 5 28.06 -35.29 -39.16
CA GLY A 5 27.29 -34.81 -38.02
C GLY A 5 28.04 -33.74 -37.26
N SER A 6 27.33 -32.92 -36.49
CA SER A 6 27.73 -32.51 -35.14
C SER A 6 26.79 -31.48 -34.55
N ALA A 7 26.51 -31.71 -33.26
CA ALA A 7 26.11 -30.76 -32.22
C ALA A 7 24.79 -30.00 -32.44
N ASP A 8 23.81 -30.40 -31.64
CA ASP A 8 22.75 -29.56 -31.10
C ASP A 8 23.36 -28.63 -30.03
N PRO A 9 23.42 -27.30 -30.26
CA PRO A 9 23.87 -26.35 -29.27
C PRO A 9 22.79 -25.28 -29.10
N ASP A 10 21.89 -25.45 -28.14
CA ASP A 10 21.42 -24.30 -27.34
C ASP A 10 20.59 -24.79 -26.15
N LEU A 11 21.33 -25.31 -25.17
CA LEU A 11 21.02 -25.06 -23.77
C LEU A 11 21.38 -23.60 -23.46
N GLY A 12 20.39 -22.72 -23.48
CA GLY A 12 20.44 -21.42 -22.79
C GLY A 12 19.38 -20.41 -23.26
N PRO A 13 19.00 -19.42 -22.44
CA PRO A 13 19.16 -19.27 -21.00
C PRO A 13 17.85 -19.58 -20.25
N SER A 14 17.93 -19.70 -18.93
CA SER A 14 16.77 -19.67 -18.03
C SER A 14 15.86 -18.51 -18.42
N SER A 15 14.66 -18.80 -18.94
CA SER A 15 13.69 -17.78 -19.29
C SER A 15 13.52 -16.84 -18.10
N PRO A 16 13.71 -15.52 -18.26
CA PRO A 16 13.38 -14.58 -17.20
C PRO A 16 11.92 -14.84 -16.82
N VAL A 17 11.67 -15.07 -15.53
CA VAL A 17 10.34 -15.31 -14.99
C VAL A 17 9.40 -14.25 -15.58
N ALA A 18 8.43 -14.68 -16.39
CA ALA A 18 7.54 -13.76 -17.08
C ALA A 18 6.90 -12.82 -16.04
N PRO A 19 6.97 -11.48 -16.21
CA PRO A 19 6.91 -10.53 -15.08
C PRO A 19 5.51 -10.28 -14.50
N THR A 20 4.51 -10.98 -15.01
CA THR A 20 3.10 -10.97 -14.58
C THR A 20 2.58 -12.37 -14.22
N GLY A 21 3.47 -13.36 -14.20
CA GLY A 21 3.11 -14.77 -13.99
C GLY A 21 2.78 -15.15 -12.55
N ARG A 22 2.17 -16.32 -12.39
CA ARG A 22 1.88 -16.97 -11.08
C ARG A 22 3.07 -16.95 -10.11
N GLY A 23 4.31 -16.93 -10.62
CA GLY A 23 5.53 -16.81 -9.83
C GLY A 23 5.68 -15.47 -9.09
N ALA A 24 5.32 -14.34 -9.72
CA ALA A 24 5.38 -13.03 -9.07
C ALA A 24 4.34 -12.92 -7.94
N LEU A 25 3.12 -13.42 -8.18
CA LEU A 25 2.08 -13.54 -7.16
C LEU A 25 2.53 -14.45 -6.00
N ALA A 26 3.06 -15.62 -6.31
CA ALA A 26 3.56 -16.56 -5.30
C ALA A 26 4.66 -15.94 -4.44
N LEU A 27 5.58 -15.17 -5.03
CA LEU A 27 6.62 -14.46 -4.30
C LEU A 27 6.03 -13.38 -3.38
N VAL A 28 5.05 -12.60 -3.84
CA VAL A 28 4.38 -11.58 -3.01
C VAL A 28 3.67 -12.24 -1.84
N VAL A 29 2.91 -13.30 -2.09
CA VAL A 29 2.21 -14.05 -1.03
C VAL A 29 3.21 -14.65 -0.04
N ALA A 30 4.27 -15.31 -0.53
CA ALA A 30 5.29 -15.92 0.33
C ALA A 30 5.98 -14.87 1.23
N THR A 31 6.33 -13.71 0.67
CA THR A 31 6.97 -12.63 1.43
C THR A 31 6.05 -12.07 2.51
N ASN A 32 4.75 -11.96 2.22
CA ASN A 32 3.76 -11.46 3.18
C ASN A 32 3.33 -12.51 4.22
N LEU A 33 3.50 -13.81 3.94
CA LEU A 33 3.29 -14.89 4.91
C LEU A 33 4.52 -15.13 5.80
N LEU A 34 5.69 -14.57 5.46
CA LEU A 34 6.91 -14.73 6.23
C LEU A 34 6.78 -14.25 7.69
N PRO A 35 6.18 -13.08 7.99
CA PRO A 35 5.93 -12.67 9.37
C PRO A 35 5.05 -13.66 10.14
N LEU A 36 4.02 -14.23 9.48
CA LEU A 36 3.16 -15.25 10.08
C LEU A 36 3.97 -16.53 10.41
N ALA A 37 4.79 -17.00 9.47
CA ALA A 37 5.68 -18.14 9.70
C ALA A 37 6.68 -17.84 10.83
N GLY A 38 7.19 -16.60 10.90
CA GLY A 38 7.99 -16.07 11.99
C GLY A 38 7.36 -16.27 13.37
N VAL A 39 6.09 -15.87 13.52
CA VAL A 39 5.35 -16.01 14.80
C VAL A 39 5.11 -17.47 15.15
N VAL A 40 4.71 -18.29 14.18
CA VAL A 40 4.29 -19.68 14.44
C VAL A 40 5.47 -20.61 14.64
N ALA A 41 6.56 -20.44 13.89
CA ALA A 41 7.67 -21.39 13.86
C ALA A 41 8.97 -20.88 14.51
N PHE A 42 9.08 -19.57 14.73
CA PHE A 42 10.33 -18.95 15.22
C PHE A 42 10.10 -18.04 16.44
N ASP A 43 8.93 -18.11 17.08
CA ASP A 43 8.56 -17.34 18.26
C ASP A 43 8.77 -15.82 18.10
N TRP A 44 8.57 -15.30 16.88
CA TRP A 44 8.66 -13.86 16.66
C TRP A 44 7.62 -13.13 17.52
N ARG A 45 8.09 -12.07 18.18
CA ARG A 45 7.24 -11.28 19.07
C ARG A 45 6.23 -10.51 18.24
N VAL A 46 4.95 -10.82 18.44
CA VAL A 46 3.84 -10.19 17.72
C VAL A 46 3.81 -8.68 17.92
N GLY A 47 4.21 -8.20 19.11
CA GLY A 47 4.34 -6.77 19.37
C GLY A 47 5.38 -6.07 18.48
N GLU A 48 6.49 -6.74 18.14
CA GLU A 48 7.49 -6.20 17.20
C GLU A 48 6.94 -6.11 15.78
N LEU A 49 6.17 -7.11 15.35
CA LEU A 49 5.48 -7.07 14.04
C LEU A 49 4.42 -5.99 13.99
N LEU A 50 3.65 -5.84 15.05
CA LEU A 50 2.63 -4.79 15.17
C LEU A 50 3.27 -3.40 15.09
N ALA A 51 4.39 -3.20 15.79
CA ALA A 51 5.16 -1.95 15.72
C ALA A 51 5.64 -1.68 14.29
N LEU A 52 6.18 -2.69 13.61
CA LEU A 52 6.62 -2.54 12.22
C LEU A 52 5.47 -2.18 11.27
N TYR A 53 4.29 -2.78 11.42
CA TYR A 53 3.14 -2.44 10.58
C TYR A 53 2.64 -1.02 10.82
N TRP A 54 2.61 -0.56 12.08
CA TRP A 54 2.29 0.82 12.39
C TRP A 54 3.28 1.81 11.78
N ILE A 55 4.58 1.51 11.91
CA ILE A 55 5.64 2.33 11.34
C ILE A 55 5.54 2.36 9.82
N GLU A 56 5.30 1.23 9.18
CA GLU A 56 5.14 1.14 7.73
C GLU A 56 3.98 1.99 7.22
N VAL A 57 2.81 1.91 7.87
CA VAL A 57 1.68 2.77 7.53
C VAL A 57 2.03 4.25 7.73
N ALA A 58 2.66 4.61 8.86
CA ALA A 58 3.05 5.99 9.14
C ALA A 58 4.04 6.53 8.10
N VAL A 59 5.07 5.74 7.76
CA VAL A 59 6.08 6.10 6.76
C VAL A 59 5.45 6.24 5.38
N MET A 60 4.57 5.33 4.98
CA MET A 60 3.84 5.42 3.71
C MET A 60 3.02 6.71 3.65
N VAL A 61 2.23 7.01 4.69
CA VAL A 61 1.44 8.24 4.79
C VAL A 61 2.32 9.49 4.65
N LEU A 62 3.45 9.52 5.36
CA LEU A 62 4.40 10.63 5.29
C LEU A 62 5.07 10.76 3.91
N ALA A 63 5.43 9.64 3.29
CA ALA A 63 6.06 9.62 1.97
C ALA A 63 5.12 10.14 0.88
N TYR A 64 3.86 9.68 0.89
CA TYR A 64 2.82 10.15 -0.04
C TYR A 64 2.40 11.59 0.22
N SER A 65 2.31 12.00 1.49
CA SER A 65 2.08 13.40 1.87
C SER A 65 3.19 14.32 1.36
N GLY A 66 4.45 13.87 1.47
CA GLY A 66 5.61 14.57 0.92
C GLY A 66 5.57 14.63 -0.61
N ALA A 67 5.27 13.52 -1.28
CA ALA A 67 5.14 13.46 -2.73
C ALA A 67 4.04 14.40 -3.26
N ALA A 68 2.91 14.50 -2.56
CA ALA A 68 1.81 15.38 -2.94
C ALA A 68 2.21 16.87 -3.00
N LEU A 69 3.25 17.31 -2.29
CA LEU A 69 3.75 18.68 -2.39
C LEU A 69 4.36 19.03 -3.76
N PHE A 70 4.78 18.02 -4.53
CA PHE A 70 5.37 18.18 -5.86
C PHE A 70 4.37 17.99 -6.99
N ALA A 71 3.12 17.59 -6.68
CA ALA A 71 2.08 17.36 -7.67
C ALA A 71 1.66 18.68 -8.35
N GLU A 72 1.78 18.73 -9.68
CA GLU A 72 1.60 19.96 -10.45
C GLU A 72 0.15 20.24 -10.80
N ARG A 73 -0.66 19.20 -11.00
CA ARG A 73 -2.00 19.37 -11.57
C ARG A 73 -3.02 19.93 -10.57
N PRO A 74 -4.00 20.71 -11.08
CA PRO A 74 -5.11 21.16 -10.26
C PRO A 74 -5.95 19.99 -9.75
N ILE A 75 -6.68 20.22 -8.67
CA ILE A 75 -7.65 19.24 -8.16
C ILE A 75 -8.85 19.24 -9.09
N ASP A 76 -9.27 18.05 -9.46
CA ASP A 76 -10.51 17.78 -10.17
C ASP A 76 -11.29 16.74 -9.35
N LEU A 77 -12.51 17.05 -8.95
CA LEU A 77 -13.35 16.22 -8.08
C LEU A 77 -14.56 15.62 -8.79
N GLU A 78 -14.77 15.94 -10.06
CA GLU A 78 -15.94 15.47 -10.82
C GLU A 78 -15.89 13.94 -11.01
N ASP A 79 -17.06 13.29 -10.95
CA ASP A 79 -17.28 11.86 -11.21
C ASP A 79 -16.37 10.87 -10.45
N ARG A 80 -15.92 11.24 -9.24
CA ARG A 80 -15.10 10.35 -8.39
C ARG A 80 -15.96 9.36 -7.59
N SER A 81 -15.55 8.10 -7.57
CA SER A 81 -16.18 7.05 -6.75
C SER A 81 -15.74 7.09 -5.28
N PHE A 82 -14.61 7.73 -4.98
CA PHE A 82 -14.08 7.87 -3.64
C PHE A 82 -13.63 9.30 -3.35
N TYR A 83 -14.10 9.82 -2.22
CA TYR A 83 -13.69 11.13 -1.72
C TYR A 83 -12.73 10.99 -0.54
N VAL A 84 -11.60 11.71 -0.60
CA VAL A 84 -10.74 11.91 0.57
C VAL A 84 -11.58 12.58 1.64
N VAL A 85 -11.65 12.02 2.86
CA VAL A 85 -12.40 12.62 3.97
C VAL A 85 -12.12 14.12 4.09
N GLY A 86 -13.19 14.93 4.13
CA GLY A 86 -13.09 16.40 4.11
C GLY A 86 -13.09 17.02 2.70
N TYR A 87 -13.27 16.20 1.66
CA TYR A 87 -13.69 16.58 0.31
C TYR A 87 -14.97 15.82 -0.04
N SER A 88 -15.73 16.37 -0.97
CA SER A 88 -16.96 15.85 -1.57
C SER A 88 -17.11 16.44 -2.96
N GLU A 89 -18.06 15.93 -3.73
CA GLU A 89 -18.46 16.49 -5.03
C GLU A 89 -18.79 17.99 -4.90
N ASP A 90 -19.55 18.36 -3.86
CA ASP A 90 -19.96 19.76 -3.59
C ASP A 90 -18.86 20.63 -2.96
N THR A 91 -17.60 20.17 -2.90
CA THR A 91 -16.54 20.97 -2.28
C THR A 91 -16.14 22.11 -3.22
N GLU A 92 -16.52 23.33 -2.87
CA GLU A 92 -16.09 24.54 -3.57
C GLU A 92 -14.55 24.67 -3.53
N LEU A 93 -13.93 24.49 -4.69
CA LEU A 93 -12.51 24.73 -4.89
C LEU A 93 -12.29 26.21 -5.21
N ASP A 94 -11.31 26.80 -4.54
CA ASP A 94 -10.85 28.16 -4.78
C ASP A 94 -10.32 28.28 -6.22
N GLU A 95 -11.15 28.80 -7.13
CA GLU A 95 -10.84 28.94 -8.56
C GLU A 95 -9.59 29.79 -8.80
N GLU A 96 -9.33 30.80 -7.96
CA GLU A 96 -8.12 31.62 -8.08
C GLU A 96 -6.85 30.77 -7.81
N ARG A 97 -6.94 29.86 -6.84
CA ARG A 97 -5.83 28.97 -6.43
C ARG A 97 -5.60 27.80 -7.39
N TRP A 98 -6.67 27.23 -7.94
CA TRP A 98 -6.62 26.00 -8.72
C TRP A 98 -6.76 26.22 -10.24
N GLY A 99 -7.34 27.34 -10.68
CA GLY A 99 -7.47 27.72 -12.08
C GLY A 99 -6.24 28.43 -12.66
N THR A 100 -5.30 28.86 -11.82
CA THR A 100 -4.07 29.54 -12.24
C THR A 100 -2.88 28.57 -12.28
N ASP A 101 -1.90 28.87 -13.14
CA ASP A 101 -0.61 28.18 -13.15
C ASP A 101 0.03 28.20 -11.74
N PRO A 102 0.48 27.05 -11.23
CA PRO A 102 1.04 26.98 -9.89
C PRO A 102 2.34 27.78 -9.75
N GLU A 103 2.50 28.50 -8.64
CA GLU A 103 3.78 29.15 -8.31
C GLU A 103 4.82 28.10 -7.84
N PRO A 104 5.90 27.85 -8.61
CA PRO A 104 6.87 26.81 -8.29
C PRO A 104 7.90 27.33 -7.27
N ILE A 105 8.13 26.56 -6.21
CA ILE A 105 9.19 26.82 -5.23
C ILE A 105 10.27 25.76 -5.40
N HIS A 106 11.43 26.14 -5.93
CA HIS A 106 12.57 25.26 -6.07
C HIS A 106 13.38 25.19 -4.76
N LEU A 107 13.34 24.04 -4.09
CA LEU A 107 14.12 23.82 -2.86
C LEU A 107 15.59 23.50 -3.18
N VAL A 108 15.81 22.65 -4.20
CA VAL A 108 17.13 22.19 -4.66
C VAL A 108 17.07 21.93 -6.17
N SER A 109 18.20 21.99 -6.86
CA SER A 109 18.25 21.92 -8.33
C SER A 109 17.95 20.55 -8.95
N TRP A 110 18.02 19.47 -8.16
CA TRP A 110 17.86 18.09 -8.66
C TRP A 110 16.45 17.53 -8.41
N LEU A 111 15.60 18.26 -7.68
CA LEU A 111 14.26 17.83 -7.30
C LEU A 111 13.22 18.72 -8.01
N PRO A 112 12.04 18.19 -8.38
CA PRO A 112 10.95 19.01 -8.90
C PRO A 112 10.56 20.14 -7.92
N PRO A 113 9.91 21.21 -8.40
CA PRO A 113 9.42 22.27 -7.52
C PRO A 113 8.35 21.74 -6.56
N VAL A 114 8.25 22.37 -5.39
CA VAL A 114 7.09 22.20 -4.50
C VAL A 114 6.10 23.35 -4.71
N TYR A 115 4.82 23.07 -4.49
CA TYR A 115 3.76 24.04 -4.69
C TYR A 115 3.07 24.38 -3.37
N ARG A 116 3.12 25.66 -2.96
CA ARG A 116 2.55 26.12 -1.68
C ARG A 116 1.05 25.83 -1.56
N ARG A 117 0.32 25.85 -2.68
CA ARG A 117 -1.12 25.52 -2.72
C ARG A 117 -1.42 24.10 -2.22
N ASN A 118 -0.47 23.18 -2.36
CA ASN A 118 -0.63 21.77 -1.98
C ASN A 118 -0.55 21.55 -0.47
N VAL A 119 0.08 22.46 0.28
CA VAL A 119 0.26 22.34 1.74
C VAL A 119 -1.07 22.18 2.47
N GLY A 120 -2.10 22.92 2.06
CA GLY A 120 -3.43 22.82 2.67
C GLY A 120 -4.06 21.43 2.53
N VAL A 121 -3.87 20.81 1.36
CA VAL A 121 -4.34 19.44 1.06
C VAL A 121 -3.61 18.44 1.95
N VAL A 122 -2.28 18.56 2.03
CA VAL A 122 -1.43 17.68 2.85
C VAL A 122 -1.77 17.79 4.33
N VAL A 123 -1.88 19.00 4.87
CA VAL A 123 -2.22 19.21 6.29
C VAL A 123 -3.60 18.65 6.62
N ARG A 124 -4.60 18.90 5.77
CA ARG A 124 -5.95 18.35 5.96
C ARG A 124 -5.91 16.82 5.95
N SER A 125 -5.20 16.23 5.00
CA SER A 125 -5.05 14.78 4.89
C SER A 125 -4.35 14.16 6.09
N LEU A 126 -3.26 14.75 6.58
CA LEU A 126 -2.60 14.30 7.81
C LEU A 126 -3.55 14.35 9.01
N GLY A 127 -4.41 15.37 9.08
CA GLY A 127 -5.48 15.45 10.06
C GLY A 127 -6.48 14.29 9.95
N VAL A 128 -6.87 13.92 8.72
CA VAL A 128 -7.72 12.74 8.47
C VAL A 128 -7.04 11.45 8.90
N PHE A 129 -5.76 11.27 8.56
CA PHE A 129 -5.01 10.09 8.98
C PHE A 129 -4.94 9.99 10.50
N ALA A 130 -4.70 11.10 11.20
CA ALA A 130 -4.72 11.16 12.65
C ALA A 130 -6.11 10.80 13.22
N PHE A 131 -7.19 11.28 12.61
CA PHE A 131 -8.57 10.94 12.98
C PHE A 131 -8.88 9.45 12.76
N LEU A 132 -8.51 8.89 11.60
CA LEU A 132 -8.70 7.47 11.28
C LEU A 132 -7.89 6.55 12.19
N ALA A 133 -6.68 6.98 12.59
CA ALA A 133 -5.83 6.25 13.52
C ALA A 133 -6.30 6.38 14.99
N PHE A 134 -7.11 7.39 15.33
CA PHE A 134 -7.50 7.69 16.71
C PHE A 134 -8.14 6.51 17.46
N PRO A 135 -9.10 5.74 16.90
CA PRO A 135 -9.69 4.59 17.58
C PRO A 135 -8.65 3.50 17.93
N LEU A 136 -7.54 3.46 17.20
CA LEU A 136 -6.47 2.50 17.39
C LEU A 136 -5.23 3.11 18.03
N PHE A 137 -5.31 4.36 18.52
CA PHE A 137 -4.17 5.09 19.06
C PHE A 137 -3.51 4.35 20.22
N GLY A 138 -4.30 3.74 21.12
CA GLY A 138 -3.77 2.94 22.22
C GLY A 138 -2.95 1.74 21.73
N VAL A 139 -3.43 1.05 20.69
CA VAL A 139 -2.72 -0.08 20.08
C VAL A 139 -1.40 0.37 19.44
N GLY A 140 -1.42 1.49 18.73
CA GLY A 140 -0.20 2.07 18.13
C GLY A 140 0.79 2.56 19.18
N TRP A 141 0.29 3.17 20.27
CA TRP A 141 1.13 3.65 21.38
C TRP A 141 1.81 2.49 22.11
N ASP A 142 1.06 1.42 22.42
CA ASP A 142 1.61 0.22 23.03
C ASP A 142 2.63 -0.46 22.12
N ALA A 143 2.45 -0.38 20.80
CA ALA A 143 3.40 -0.91 19.83
C ALA A 143 4.79 -0.26 19.97
N LEU A 144 4.89 1.00 20.38
CA LEU A 144 6.17 1.69 20.59
C LEU A 144 7.01 1.07 21.72
N SER A 145 6.38 0.35 22.65
CA SER A 145 7.12 -0.40 23.69
C SER A 145 7.93 -1.57 23.12
N TYR A 146 7.69 -1.95 21.86
CA TYR A 146 8.38 -3.02 21.14
C TYR A 146 9.48 -2.51 20.20
N LEU A 147 9.91 -1.25 20.33
CA LEU A 147 11.05 -0.72 19.58
C LEU A 147 12.37 -1.36 20.05
N THR A 148 12.71 -2.49 19.44
CA THR A 148 13.99 -3.17 19.62
C THR A 148 14.99 -2.75 18.54
N PRO A 149 16.31 -3.01 18.71
CA PRO A 149 17.28 -2.78 17.64
C PRO A 149 16.93 -3.50 16.33
N THR A 150 16.34 -4.69 16.41
CA THR A 150 15.84 -5.44 15.25
C THR A 150 14.71 -4.68 14.55
N VAL A 151 13.73 -4.18 15.32
CA VAL A 151 12.66 -3.34 14.78
C VAL A 151 13.23 -2.08 14.15
N ALA A 152 14.22 -1.42 14.77
CA ALA A 152 14.85 -0.23 14.21
C ALA A 152 15.53 -0.52 12.85
N LEU A 153 16.24 -1.64 12.72
CA LEU A 153 16.84 -2.06 11.44
C LEU A 153 15.77 -2.35 10.38
N ALA A 154 14.70 -3.06 10.75
CA ALA A 154 13.59 -3.33 9.86
C ALA A 154 12.85 -2.03 9.47
N THR A 155 12.68 -1.08 10.38
CA THR A 155 12.15 0.26 10.12
C THR A 155 12.98 1.01 9.10
N LEU A 156 14.32 0.98 9.19
CA LEU A 156 15.18 1.58 8.16
C LEU A 156 14.96 0.93 6.79
N GLY A 157 14.79 -0.40 6.76
CA GLY A 157 14.42 -1.13 5.55
C GLY A 157 13.08 -0.67 4.97
N VAL A 158 12.05 -0.54 5.80
CA VAL A 158 10.72 -0.05 5.41
C VAL A 158 10.79 1.40 4.90
N CYS A 159 11.47 2.29 5.60
CA CYS A 159 11.71 3.67 5.15
C CYS A 159 12.42 3.71 3.80
N GLY A 160 13.49 2.92 3.64
CA GLY A 160 14.23 2.81 2.39
C GLY A 160 13.36 2.31 1.25
N ALA A 161 12.54 1.27 1.49
CA ALA A 161 11.63 0.71 0.51
C ALA A 161 10.56 1.73 0.06
N GLN A 162 9.92 2.42 1.01
CA GLN A 162 8.89 3.43 0.73
C GLN A 162 9.47 4.63 -0.05
N VAL A 163 10.66 5.11 0.34
CA VAL A 163 11.34 6.19 -0.40
C VAL A 163 11.76 5.74 -1.80
N ALA A 164 12.27 4.51 -1.94
CA ALA A 164 12.64 3.96 -3.24
C ALA A 164 11.43 3.80 -4.17
N GLU A 165 10.29 3.36 -3.61
CA GLU A 165 9.03 3.23 -4.33
C GLU A 165 8.54 4.58 -4.84
N VAL A 166 8.40 5.57 -3.96
CA VAL A 166 8.01 6.95 -4.35
C VAL A 166 9.00 7.54 -5.35
N ARG A 167 10.31 7.33 -5.15
CA ARG A 167 11.33 7.81 -6.11
C ARG A 167 11.15 7.22 -7.49
N ARG A 168 10.94 5.90 -7.59
CA ARG A 168 10.80 5.21 -8.88
C ARG A 168 9.49 5.60 -9.56
N GLU A 169 8.40 5.51 -8.84
CA GLU A 169 7.04 5.60 -9.41
C GLU A 169 6.56 7.04 -9.57
N PHE A 170 6.95 7.94 -8.67
CA PHE A 170 6.46 9.31 -8.69
C PHE A 170 7.44 10.27 -9.38
N PHE A 171 8.72 10.19 -9.02
CA PHE A 171 9.73 11.12 -9.50
C PHE A 171 10.40 10.67 -10.80
N ALA A 172 10.80 9.40 -10.93
CA ALA A 172 11.53 8.94 -12.11
C ALA A 172 10.64 8.85 -13.35
N GLU A 173 9.37 8.47 -13.18
CA GLU A 173 8.36 8.43 -14.24
C GLU A 173 7.66 9.78 -14.48
N ARG A 174 8.06 10.84 -13.73
CA ARG A 174 7.45 12.18 -13.80
C ARG A 174 5.94 12.21 -13.59
N ALA A 175 5.40 11.24 -12.87
CA ALA A 175 3.98 11.19 -12.55
C ALA A 175 3.49 12.46 -11.81
N TYR A 176 4.39 13.20 -11.15
CA TYR A 176 4.09 14.49 -10.53
C TYR A 176 3.54 15.54 -11.51
N GLU A 177 3.87 15.46 -12.80
CA GLU A 177 3.39 16.37 -13.86
C GLU A 177 1.94 16.05 -14.27
N GLU A 178 1.49 14.82 -14.00
CA GLU A 178 0.16 14.34 -14.40
C GLU A 178 -0.81 14.25 -13.22
N ARG A 179 -0.28 14.22 -11.99
CA ARG A 179 -1.08 14.04 -10.78
C ARG A 179 -1.38 15.34 -10.05
N SER A 180 -2.55 15.39 -9.41
CA SER A 180 -2.94 16.42 -8.47
C SER A 180 -2.57 15.99 -7.05
N PRO A 181 -2.36 16.94 -6.10
CA PRO A 181 -2.04 16.59 -4.71
C PRO A 181 -3.12 15.72 -4.07
N TYR A 182 -4.37 15.90 -4.48
CA TYR A 182 -5.50 15.09 -4.06
C TYR A 182 -5.32 13.62 -4.47
N MET A 183 -5.04 13.34 -5.75
CA MET A 183 -4.88 11.97 -6.25
C MET A 183 -3.74 11.21 -5.56
N VAL A 184 -2.64 11.90 -5.26
CA VAL A 184 -1.49 11.30 -4.55
C VAL A 184 -1.89 10.89 -3.14
N VAL A 185 -2.55 11.79 -2.40
CA VAL A 185 -3.02 11.53 -1.04
C VAL A 185 -4.11 10.44 -1.01
N GLU A 186 -5.03 10.49 -1.98
CA GLU A 186 -6.14 9.55 -2.09
C GLU A 186 -5.65 8.11 -2.16
N ALA A 187 -4.61 7.85 -2.97
CA ALA A 187 -4.01 6.52 -3.08
C ALA A 187 -3.54 5.99 -1.71
N ALA A 188 -2.82 6.80 -0.93
CA ALA A 188 -2.39 6.42 0.41
C ALA A 188 -3.58 6.20 1.36
N GLN A 189 -4.60 7.06 1.29
CA GLN A 189 -5.77 6.96 2.15
C GLN A 189 -6.62 5.73 1.86
N ARG A 190 -6.77 5.32 0.60
CA ARG A 190 -7.46 4.08 0.23
C ARG A 190 -6.75 2.85 0.80
N VAL A 191 -5.41 2.82 0.80
CA VAL A 191 -4.63 1.75 1.45
C VAL A 191 -4.83 1.74 2.96
N VAL A 192 -4.75 2.89 3.63
CA VAL A 192 -4.96 2.99 5.08
C VAL A 192 -6.38 2.55 5.46
N PHE A 193 -7.39 3.06 4.75
CA PHE A 193 -8.78 2.67 4.96
C PHE A 193 -8.97 1.17 4.79
N PHE A 194 -8.38 0.57 3.75
CA PHE A 194 -8.43 -0.87 3.52
C PHE A 194 -7.81 -1.66 4.68
N TYR A 195 -6.63 -1.27 5.18
CA TYR A 195 -6.00 -1.94 6.33
C TYR A 195 -6.81 -1.79 7.62
N LEU A 196 -7.39 -0.62 7.87
CA LEU A 196 -8.29 -0.42 9.02
C LEU A 196 -9.54 -1.29 8.90
N ALA A 197 -10.16 -1.35 7.72
CA ALA A 197 -11.33 -2.17 7.47
C ALA A 197 -11.01 -3.66 7.68
N VAL A 198 -9.92 -4.17 7.09
CA VAL A 198 -9.47 -5.55 7.30
C VAL A 198 -9.16 -5.81 8.76
N GLY A 199 -8.45 -4.90 9.44
CA GLY A 199 -8.13 -5.03 10.86
C GLY A 199 -9.39 -5.17 11.71
N MET A 200 -10.38 -4.30 11.53
CA MET A 200 -11.65 -4.35 12.26
C MET A 200 -12.46 -5.61 11.92
N LEU A 201 -12.59 -5.93 10.63
CA LEU A 201 -13.30 -7.13 10.15
C LEU A 201 -12.58 -8.44 10.48
N THR A 202 -11.34 -8.39 10.92
CA THR A 202 -10.60 -9.57 11.41
C THR A 202 -10.69 -9.64 12.92
N VAL A 203 -10.22 -8.60 13.62
CA VAL A 203 -10.06 -8.62 15.08
C VAL A 203 -11.39 -8.83 15.79
N VAL A 204 -12.44 -8.08 15.42
CA VAL A 204 -13.73 -8.15 16.12
C VAL A 204 -14.38 -9.53 15.99
N PRO A 205 -14.65 -10.06 14.77
CA PRO A 205 -15.32 -11.34 14.65
C PRO A 205 -14.45 -12.52 15.09
N VAL A 206 -13.12 -12.48 14.89
CA VAL A 206 -12.24 -13.54 15.38
C VAL A 206 -12.26 -13.58 16.91
N THR A 207 -12.18 -12.43 17.58
CA THR A 207 -12.26 -12.37 19.06
C THR A 207 -13.58 -12.91 19.57
N LEU A 208 -14.71 -12.47 18.97
CA LEU A 208 -16.04 -12.95 19.35
C LEU A 208 -16.21 -14.45 19.09
N GLY A 209 -15.70 -14.94 17.95
CA GLY A 209 -15.75 -16.36 17.59
C GLY A 209 -14.92 -17.22 18.54
N ILE A 210 -13.69 -16.81 18.86
CA ILE A 210 -12.84 -17.49 19.84
C ILE A 210 -13.52 -17.52 21.21
N PHE A 211 -14.05 -16.38 21.66
CA PHE A 211 -14.76 -16.31 22.95
C PHE A 211 -15.99 -17.23 22.97
N ALA A 212 -16.81 -17.22 21.92
CA ALA A 212 -17.99 -18.09 21.83
C ALA A 212 -17.61 -19.58 21.82
N ILE A 213 -16.54 -19.93 21.10
CA ILE A 213 -16.03 -21.31 21.06
C ILE A 213 -15.57 -21.74 22.44
N GLU A 214 -14.71 -20.95 23.08
CA GLU A 214 -14.11 -21.26 24.38
C GLU A 214 -15.16 -21.29 25.50
N ALA A 215 -16.15 -20.40 25.48
CA ALA A 215 -17.16 -20.31 26.54
C ALA A 215 -18.27 -21.36 26.40
N ALA A 216 -18.64 -21.76 25.18
CA ALA A 216 -19.86 -22.53 24.95
C ALA A 216 -19.68 -23.85 24.17
N LEU A 217 -18.76 -23.91 23.21
CA LEU A 217 -18.68 -25.04 22.27
C LEU A 217 -17.58 -26.03 22.64
N ALA A 218 -16.41 -25.54 23.01
CA ALA A 218 -15.24 -26.35 23.30
C ALA A 218 -14.35 -25.67 24.37
N PRO A 219 -14.76 -25.66 25.64
CA PRO A 219 -13.92 -25.15 26.72
C PRO A 219 -12.55 -25.83 26.79
N GLY A 220 -11.51 -25.05 27.06
CA GLY A 220 -10.10 -25.47 27.06
C GLY A 220 -9.55 -25.78 25.67
N LEU A 221 -10.19 -25.34 24.58
CA LEU A 221 -9.67 -25.58 23.23
C LEU A 221 -8.43 -24.72 22.99
N ILE A 222 -8.44 -23.47 23.42
CA ILE A 222 -7.30 -22.56 23.25
C ILE A 222 -6.06 -23.11 23.94
N ASP A 223 -6.20 -23.55 25.20
CA ASP A 223 -5.09 -24.12 25.97
C ASP A 223 -4.51 -25.36 25.29
N ARG A 224 -5.39 -26.28 24.83
CA ARG A 224 -4.97 -27.47 24.10
C ARG A 224 -4.24 -27.14 22.80
N LEU A 225 -4.70 -26.14 22.05
CA LEU A 225 -4.03 -25.69 20.83
C LEU A 225 -2.67 -25.06 21.14
N ALA A 226 -2.59 -24.24 22.17
CA ALA A 226 -1.35 -23.63 22.61
C ALA A 226 -0.33 -24.67 23.12
N GLU A 227 -0.78 -25.70 23.85
CA GLU A 227 0.07 -26.80 24.29
C GLU A 227 0.56 -27.67 23.12
N ALA A 228 -0.31 -27.96 22.15
CA ALA A 228 0.02 -28.83 21.03
C ALA A 228 0.88 -28.15 19.95
N PHE A 229 0.66 -26.86 19.69
CA PHE A 229 1.23 -26.13 18.55
C PHE A 229 1.94 -24.82 18.92
N GLY A 230 1.97 -24.47 20.21
CA GLY A 230 2.54 -23.21 20.69
C GLY A 230 1.54 -22.05 20.69
N ALA A 231 1.82 -21.02 21.50
CA ALA A 231 0.95 -19.85 21.63
C ALA A 231 0.76 -19.08 20.29
N GLY A 232 1.76 -19.11 19.40
CA GLY A 232 1.68 -18.49 18.08
C GLY A 232 0.57 -19.08 17.19
N ALA A 233 0.23 -20.36 17.36
CA ALA A 233 -0.84 -21.01 16.60
C ALA A 233 -2.22 -20.39 16.88
N VAL A 234 -2.44 -19.93 18.12
CA VAL A 234 -3.69 -19.25 18.53
C VAL A 234 -3.86 -17.91 17.82
N LEU A 235 -2.78 -17.31 17.33
CA LEU A 235 -2.78 -16.00 16.66
C LEU A 235 -3.00 -16.09 15.15
N VAL A 236 -2.89 -17.29 14.56
CA VAL A 236 -3.06 -17.52 13.11
C VAL A 236 -4.38 -16.94 12.57
N PRO A 237 -5.55 -17.10 13.25
CA PRO A 237 -6.80 -16.53 12.76
C PRO A 237 -6.79 -15.00 12.64
N TYR A 238 -5.95 -14.30 13.41
CA TYR A 238 -5.78 -12.85 13.31
C TYR A 238 -4.75 -12.47 12.24
N LEU A 239 -3.62 -13.15 12.23
CA LEU A 239 -2.46 -12.77 11.42
C LEU A 239 -2.62 -13.17 9.94
N LEU A 240 -3.31 -14.27 9.65
CA LEU A 240 -3.48 -14.76 8.28
C LEU A 240 -4.29 -13.78 7.40
N PRO A 241 -5.48 -13.28 7.81
CA PRO A 241 -6.21 -12.29 7.01
C PRO A 241 -5.40 -11.00 6.78
N ILE A 242 -4.66 -10.54 7.78
CA ILE A 242 -3.81 -9.35 7.69
C ILE A 242 -2.68 -9.58 6.68
N ALA A 243 -1.98 -10.71 6.76
CA ALA A 243 -0.92 -11.06 5.82
C ALA A 243 -1.42 -11.15 4.37
N LEU A 244 -2.60 -11.75 4.16
CA LEU A 244 -3.24 -11.82 2.84
C LEU A 244 -3.66 -10.45 2.34
N ALA A 245 -4.20 -9.58 3.20
CA ALA A 245 -4.54 -8.22 2.83
C ALA A 245 -3.31 -7.41 2.39
N LYS A 246 -2.18 -7.55 3.08
CA LYS A 246 -0.92 -6.92 2.65
C LYS A 246 -0.44 -7.47 1.31
N ALA A 247 -0.50 -8.79 1.11
CA ALA A 247 -0.16 -9.41 -0.17
C ALA A 247 -1.04 -8.88 -1.31
N THR A 248 -2.34 -8.69 -1.05
CA THR A 248 -3.29 -8.11 -2.01
C THR A 248 -2.92 -6.68 -2.38
N VAL A 249 -2.63 -5.80 -1.42
CA VAL A 249 -2.22 -4.41 -1.71
C VAL A 249 -0.94 -4.39 -2.54
N GLU A 250 0.09 -5.13 -2.11
CA GLU A 250 1.39 -5.17 -2.78
C GLU A 250 1.28 -5.70 -4.21
N TRP A 251 0.50 -6.78 -4.41
CA TRP A 251 0.28 -7.35 -5.72
C TRP A 251 -0.51 -6.39 -6.63
N SER A 252 -1.58 -5.80 -6.10
CA SER A 252 -2.43 -4.84 -6.81
C SER A 252 -1.66 -3.61 -7.27
N ARG A 253 -0.86 -2.99 -6.39
CA ARG A 253 -0.03 -1.82 -6.74
C ARG A 253 0.98 -2.20 -7.82
N ARG A 254 1.71 -3.31 -7.65
CA ARG A 254 2.66 -3.80 -8.67
C ARG A 254 2.03 -4.11 -10.02
N ARG A 255 0.78 -4.58 -10.03
CA ARG A 255 0.02 -4.85 -11.26
C ARG A 255 -0.38 -3.54 -11.93
N ALA A 256 -0.92 -2.60 -11.16
CA ALA A 256 -1.40 -1.33 -11.68
C ALA A 256 -0.30 -0.44 -12.32
N PHE A 257 0.94 -0.57 -11.86
CA PHE A 257 2.10 0.11 -12.47
C PHE A 257 2.64 -0.53 -13.74
N ARG A 258 2.25 -1.76 -14.08
CA ARG A 258 2.79 -2.49 -15.25
C ARG A 258 1.76 -2.79 -16.33
N GLU A 259 0.49 -2.60 -16.04
CA GLU A 259 -0.59 -2.77 -17.01
C GLU A 259 -1.09 -1.39 -17.44
N ASP A 260 -1.17 -1.18 -18.75
CA ASP A 260 -1.70 0.05 -19.33
C ASP A 260 -3.18 0.26 -18.95
N ASP A 261 -3.91 -0.83 -18.69
CA ASP A 261 -5.30 -0.84 -18.19
C ASP A 261 -5.55 -1.89 -17.08
N PRO A 262 -5.23 -1.59 -15.82
CA PRO A 262 -5.50 -2.46 -14.69
C PRO A 262 -6.96 -2.29 -14.27
N ASP A 263 -7.72 -3.38 -14.33
CA ASP A 263 -9.12 -3.44 -13.89
C ASP A 263 -9.27 -3.88 -12.41
N GLY A 264 -10.42 -3.54 -11.84
CA GLY A 264 -10.91 -4.08 -10.56
C GLY A 264 -10.13 -3.60 -9.34
N ILE A 265 -9.66 -4.55 -8.51
CA ILE A 265 -9.01 -4.21 -7.22
C ILE A 265 -7.65 -3.52 -7.39
N ALA A 266 -7.01 -3.66 -8.57
CA ALA A 266 -5.75 -3.00 -8.87
C ALA A 266 -5.94 -1.48 -9.01
N THR A 267 -6.99 -1.05 -9.71
CA THR A 267 -7.38 0.36 -9.89
C THR A 267 -7.71 1.03 -8.56
N TRP A 268 -8.35 0.29 -7.64
CA TRP A 268 -8.74 0.80 -6.32
C TRP A 268 -7.54 1.35 -5.53
N PHE A 269 -6.35 0.77 -5.65
CA PHE A 269 -5.18 1.16 -4.84
C PHE A 269 -4.30 2.25 -5.46
N THR A 270 -4.52 2.64 -6.73
CA THR A 270 -3.72 3.68 -7.40
C THR A 270 -4.35 5.07 -7.42
N GLY A 271 -5.59 5.19 -6.94
CA GLY A 271 -6.43 6.38 -7.06
C GLY A 271 -7.07 6.49 -8.45
N GLU A 272 -8.20 7.20 -8.53
CA GLU A 272 -8.87 7.48 -9.79
C GLU A 272 -8.20 8.66 -10.51
N ASP A 273 -7.85 8.43 -11.77
CA ASP A 273 -7.43 9.47 -12.71
C ASP A 273 -8.56 9.70 -13.74
N PRO A 274 -9.34 10.79 -13.61
CA PRO A 274 -10.47 11.07 -14.51
C PRO A 274 -10.03 11.28 -15.97
N ARG A 275 -8.74 11.58 -16.22
CA ARG A 275 -8.24 11.78 -17.59
C ARG A 275 -7.79 10.50 -18.27
N ARG A 276 -7.85 9.36 -17.58
CA ARG A 276 -7.51 8.05 -18.17
C ARG A 276 -8.48 7.69 -19.29
N GLU A 277 -9.76 8.03 -19.16
CA GLU A 277 -10.78 7.76 -20.17
C GLU A 277 -10.61 8.68 -21.39
N TRP A 278 -10.32 9.97 -21.17
CA TRP A 278 -10.08 10.92 -22.28
C TRP A 278 -8.83 10.59 -23.08
N LYS A 279 -7.72 10.19 -22.44
CA LYS A 279 -6.51 9.73 -23.16
C LYS A 279 -6.81 8.48 -24.01
N LYS A 280 -7.64 7.55 -23.52
CA LYS A 280 -8.07 6.37 -24.30
C LYS A 280 -8.89 6.76 -25.52
N GLU A 281 -9.82 7.70 -25.37
CA GLU A 281 -10.62 8.22 -26.48
C GLU A 281 -9.76 8.90 -27.54
N GLU A 282 -8.81 9.76 -27.15
CA GLU A 282 -7.87 10.41 -28.07
C GLU A 282 -6.95 9.42 -28.79
N GLU A 283 -6.38 8.44 -28.09
CA GLU A 283 -5.53 7.40 -28.70
C GLU A 283 -6.32 6.51 -29.65
N SER A 284 -7.56 6.15 -29.31
CA SER A 284 -8.45 5.36 -30.19
C SER A 284 -8.96 6.15 -31.40
N ALA A 285 -9.09 7.48 -31.28
CA ALA A 285 -9.49 8.37 -32.38
C ALA A 285 -8.32 8.73 -33.30
N GLY A 286 -7.07 8.64 -32.83
CA GLY A 286 -5.86 8.90 -33.61
C GLY A 286 -5.40 7.75 -34.51
N ASP A 287 -5.92 6.54 -34.31
CA ASP A 287 -5.55 5.31 -35.05
C ASP A 287 -6.58 4.92 -36.14
N GLY A 288 -7.51 5.84 -36.46
CA GLY A 288 -8.62 5.67 -37.42
C GLY A 288 -8.44 6.37 -38.77
#